data_AF-A0A2M8N4S7-F1
#
_entry.id   AF-A0A2M8N4S7-F1
#
_cell.length_a   1.000
_cell.length_b   1.000
_cell.length_c   1.000
_cell.angle_alpha   90.00
_cell.angle_beta   90.00
_cell.angle_gamma   90.00
#
_symmetry.space_group_name_H-M   'P 1'
#
loop_
_entity.id
_entity.type
_entity.pdbx_description
1 polymer ?
#
loop_
_entity_poly.entity_id
_entity_poly.type
_entity_poly.pdbx_seq_one_letter_code
_entity_poly.pdbx_strand_id
1 'polypeptide(L)'
;AHPVRPDSYIEINNFYTTTVYNKGAEVVRMMHTMLGEAGFRRGMDLYFKRHDGQAVTCDDFVNAMEDANGVDLKQFRRWYAQAGTPVIKASDAYDEISQTYQLTLSQHCDKTPGQDH
;
A
#
# COMPACT_ATOMS: atom_id res chain seq x y z
N ALA A 1 -9.34 11.55 10.22
CA ALA A 1 -8.43 10.67 9.46
C ALA A 1 -9.15 10.21 8.21
N HIS A 2 -8.45 9.98 7.12
CA HIS A 2 -9.02 9.46 5.87
C HIS A 2 -7.98 8.52 5.22
N PRO A 3 -8.38 7.61 4.33
CA PRO A 3 -7.44 6.81 3.57
C PRO A 3 -6.72 7.64 2.49
N VAL A 4 -5.72 7.05 1.83
CA VAL A 4 -4.95 7.72 0.76
C VAL A 4 -5.82 8.04 -0.45
N ARG A 5 -6.82 7.18 -0.73
CA ARG A 5 -7.89 7.45 -1.70
C ARG A 5 -9.19 7.71 -0.92
N PRO A 6 -9.54 8.97 -0.65
CA PRO A 6 -10.72 9.29 0.16
C PRO A 6 -12.04 8.84 -0.50
N ASP A 7 -12.99 8.36 0.29
CA ASP A 7 -14.29 7.87 -0.21
C ASP A 7 -15.33 8.99 -0.44
N SER A 8 -15.18 10.14 0.22
CA SER A 8 -16.10 11.29 0.09
C SER A 8 -15.44 12.61 0.45
N TYR A 9 -15.94 13.71 -0.10
CA TYR A 9 -15.45 15.07 0.19
C TYR A 9 -16.49 16.15 -0.03
N ILE A 10 -16.27 17.27 0.66
CA ILE A 10 -17.09 18.48 0.53
C ILE A 10 -16.38 19.50 -0.39
N GLU A 11 -15.06 19.64 -0.26
CA GLU A 11 -14.24 20.54 -1.06
C GLU A 11 -12.91 19.87 -1.41
N ILE A 12 -12.47 19.99 -2.67
CA ILE A 12 -11.25 19.34 -3.16
C ILE A 12 -9.97 19.83 -2.45
N ASN A 13 -9.95 21.09 -2.01
CA ASN A 13 -8.82 21.69 -1.31
C ASN A 13 -8.52 21.00 0.02
N ASN A 14 -9.50 20.30 0.60
CA ASN A 14 -9.33 19.56 1.85
C ASN A 14 -8.49 18.28 1.70
N PHE A 15 -8.02 17.96 0.49
CA PHE A 15 -7.18 16.77 0.22
C PHE A 15 -5.73 17.04 -0.14
N TYR A 16 -5.28 18.29 -0.08
CA TYR A 16 -3.85 18.59 -0.01
C TYR A 16 -3.32 18.28 1.39
N THR A 17 -3.38 17.00 1.78
CA THR A 17 -2.98 16.54 3.10
C THR A 17 -1.72 15.69 3.03
N THR A 18 -1.01 15.63 4.15
CA THR A 18 0.13 14.72 4.34
C THR A 18 -0.26 13.26 4.15
N THR A 19 -1.54 12.91 4.31
CA THR A 19 -2.01 11.54 4.07
C THR A 19 -2.12 11.22 2.58
N VAL A 20 -2.64 12.12 1.76
CA VAL A 20 -2.69 11.89 0.30
C VAL A 20 -1.27 11.89 -0.29
N TYR A 21 -0.43 12.85 0.12
CA TYR A 21 0.90 13.01 -0.48
C TYR A 21 1.96 12.12 0.17
N ASN A 22 2.23 12.26 1.47
CA ASN A 22 3.35 11.57 2.11
C ASN A 22 3.04 10.09 2.32
N LYS A 23 1.88 9.74 2.90
CA LYS A 23 1.48 8.31 3.02
C LYS A 23 1.24 7.71 1.63
N GLY A 24 0.70 8.45 0.67
CA GLY A 24 0.58 7.97 -0.71
C GLY A 24 1.92 7.60 -1.35
N ALA A 25 2.94 8.43 -1.16
CA ALA A 25 4.30 8.13 -1.61
C ALA A 25 4.87 6.86 -0.94
N GLU A 26 4.62 6.66 0.36
CA GLU A 26 5.05 5.46 1.06
C GLU A 26 4.29 4.20 0.59
N VAL A 27 3.02 4.30 0.20
CA VAL A 27 2.29 3.21 -0.46
C VAL A 27 2.92 2.84 -1.80
N VAL A 28 3.30 3.83 -2.61
CA VAL A 28 4.02 3.58 -3.87
C VAL A 28 5.40 2.96 -3.60
N ARG A 29 6.12 3.43 -2.57
CA ARG A 29 7.41 2.88 -2.15
C ARG A 29 7.29 1.43 -1.70
N MET A 30 6.23 1.04 -0.98
CA MET A 30 6.00 -0.35 -0.61
C MET A 30 5.83 -1.25 -1.85
N MET A 31 5.12 -0.81 -2.89
CA MET A 31 5.05 -1.57 -4.15
C MET A 31 6.43 -1.70 -4.80
N HIS A 32 7.23 -0.63 -4.81
CA HIS A 32 8.61 -0.71 -5.27
C HIS A 32 9.44 -1.74 -4.46
N THR A 33 9.31 -1.77 -3.13
CA THR A 33 9.98 -2.76 -2.27
C THR A 33 9.54 -4.19 -2.59
N MET A 34 8.25 -4.43 -2.83
CA MET A 34 7.72 -5.76 -3.14
C MET A 34 8.13 -6.26 -4.53
N LEU A 35 8.18 -5.36 -5.52
CA LEU A 35 8.43 -5.71 -6.92
C LEU A 35 9.93 -5.62 -7.30
N GLY A 36 10.72 -4.91 -6.50
CA GLY A 36 12.05 -4.46 -6.86
C GLY A 36 12.05 -3.41 -7.98
N GLU A 37 13.21 -2.80 -8.20
CA GLU A 37 13.37 -1.71 -9.19
C GLU A 37 12.96 -2.14 -10.60
N ALA A 38 13.45 -3.29 -11.07
CA ALA A 38 13.15 -3.81 -12.40
C ALA A 38 11.65 -4.14 -12.57
N GLY A 39 11.01 -4.68 -11.54
CA GLY A 39 9.59 -5.00 -11.58
C GLY A 39 8.71 -3.76 -11.56
N PHE A 40 9.08 -2.79 -10.73
CA PHE A 40 8.42 -1.49 -10.71
C PHE A 40 8.54 -0.77 -12.05
N ARG A 41 9.74 -0.79 -12.69
CA ARG A 41 9.93 -0.21 -14.02
C ARG A 41 9.02 -0.84 -15.07
N ARG A 42 8.94 -2.17 -15.13
CA ARG A 42 8.02 -2.88 -16.04
C ARG A 42 6.56 -2.49 -15.80
N GLY A 43 6.16 -2.35 -14.53
CA GLY A 43 4.82 -1.88 -14.18
C GLY A 43 4.54 -0.46 -14.67
N MET A 44 5.50 0.45 -14.54
CA MET A 44 5.41 1.80 -15.11
C MET A 44 5.32 1.79 -16.64
N ASP A 45 6.13 0.97 -17.32
CA ASP A 45 6.08 0.82 -18.78
C ASP A 45 4.69 0.36 -19.22
N LEU A 46 4.12 -0.64 -18.54
CA LEU A 46 2.79 -1.16 -18.85
C LEU A 46 1.69 -0.14 -18.54
N TYR A 47 1.80 0.58 -17.42
CA TYR A 47 0.85 1.62 -17.02
C TYR A 47 0.73 2.70 -18.10
N PHE A 48 1.85 3.28 -18.52
CA PHE A 48 1.83 4.29 -19.60
C PHE A 48 1.38 3.70 -20.92
N LYS A 49 1.82 2.49 -21.29
CA LYS A 49 1.35 1.82 -22.51
C LYS A 49 -0.17 1.68 -22.57
N ARG A 50 -0.83 1.45 -21.43
CA ARG A 50 -2.29 1.27 -21.36
C ARG A 50 -3.07 2.58 -21.26
N HIS A 51 -2.51 3.57 -20.57
CA HIS A 51 -3.27 4.70 -20.03
C HIS A 51 -2.75 6.08 -20.45
N ASP A 52 -1.78 6.16 -21.36
CA ASP A 52 -1.36 7.44 -21.91
C ASP A 52 -2.54 8.20 -22.55
N GLY A 53 -2.65 9.50 -22.25
CA GLY A 53 -3.76 10.35 -22.65
C GLY A 53 -5.11 10.11 -21.95
N GLN A 54 -5.16 9.29 -20.89
CA GLN A 54 -6.41 8.94 -20.18
C GLN A 54 -6.46 9.52 -18.76
N ALA A 55 -7.68 9.76 -18.28
CA ALA A 55 -7.96 9.92 -16.86
C ALA A 55 -8.18 8.54 -16.24
N VAL A 56 -7.37 8.16 -15.26
CA VAL A 56 -7.36 6.82 -14.66
C VAL A 56 -7.38 6.84 -13.14
N THR A 57 -7.57 5.67 -12.54
CA THR A 57 -7.75 5.48 -11.10
C THR A 57 -6.51 4.91 -10.41
N CYS A 58 -6.50 4.92 -9.08
CA CYS A 58 -5.48 4.20 -8.30
C CYS A 58 -5.48 2.70 -8.59
N ASP A 59 -6.65 2.11 -8.88
CA ASP A 59 -6.75 0.68 -9.14
C ASP A 59 -6.12 0.32 -10.49
N ASP A 60 -6.22 1.19 -11.50
CA ASP A 60 -5.54 1.01 -12.80
C ASP A 60 -4.01 0.98 -12.64
N PHE A 61 -3.47 1.83 -11.77
CA PHE A 61 -2.05 1.82 -11.44
C PHE A 61 -1.62 0.50 -10.78
N VAL A 62 -2.36 0.04 -9.77
CA VAL A 62 -2.06 -1.24 -9.10
C VAL A 62 -2.21 -2.42 -10.07
N ASN A 63 -3.23 -2.41 -10.93
CA ASN A 63 -3.44 -3.46 -11.94
C ASN A 63 -2.28 -3.54 -12.94
N ALA A 64 -1.75 -2.39 -13.39
CA ALA A 64 -0.58 -2.37 -14.26
C ALA A 64 0.68 -2.93 -13.56
N MET A 65 0.87 -2.63 -12.28
CA MET A 65 1.96 -3.18 -11.46
C MET A 65 1.83 -4.69 -11.27
N GLU A 66 0.61 -5.18 -11.02
CA GLU A 66 0.27 -6.59 -10.84
C GLU A 66 0.54 -7.39 -12.14
N ASP A 67 -0.07 -6.96 -13.24
CA ASP A 67 -0.02 -7.64 -14.53
C ASP A 67 1.40 -7.69 -15.13
N ALA A 68 2.19 -6.63 -14.97
CA ALA A 68 3.55 -6.56 -15.51
C ALA A 68 4.53 -7.51 -14.79
N ASN A 69 4.15 -8.01 -13.62
CA ASN A 69 5.02 -8.79 -12.74
C ASN A 69 4.46 -10.18 -12.39
N GLY A 70 3.20 -10.47 -12.73
CA GLY A 70 2.58 -11.75 -12.41
C GLY A 70 2.47 -12.01 -10.91
N VAL A 71 2.36 -10.95 -10.10
CA VAL A 71 2.18 -11.03 -8.64
C VAL A 71 0.71 -10.86 -8.27
N ASP A 72 0.32 -11.12 -7.02
CA ASP A 72 -1.01 -10.79 -6.50
C ASP A 72 -0.92 -9.61 -5.51
N LEU A 73 -1.57 -8.49 -5.84
CA LEU A 73 -1.65 -7.27 -5.03
C LEU A 73 -3.07 -7.06 -4.46
N LYS A 74 -3.97 -8.05 -4.48
CA LYS A 74 -5.35 -7.92 -3.95
C LYS A 74 -5.38 -7.48 -2.50
N GLN A 75 -4.58 -8.11 -1.64
CA GLN A 75 -4.49 -7.70 -0.23
C GLN A 75 -3.87 -6.30 -0.09
N PHE A 76 -2.88 -5.98 -0.93
CA PHE A 76 -2.17 -4.70 -0.91
C PHE A 76 -3.10 -3.51 -1.18
N ARG A 77 -4.11 -3.68 -2.03
CA ARG A 77 -5.11 -2.64 -2.35
C ARG A 77 -5.82 -2.07 -1.10
N ARG A 78 -5.84 -2.79 0.02
CA ARG A 78 -6.38 -2.30 1.31
C ARG A 78 -5.71 -1.01 1.79
N TRP A 79 -4.45 -0.77 1.44
CA TRP A 79 -3.74 0.48 1.78
C TRP A 79 -4.37 1.75 1.18
N TYR A 80 -5.08 1.62 0.06
CA TYR A 80 -5.80 2.73 -0.56
C TYR A 80 -7.12 3.06 0.13
N ALA A 81 -7.72 2.10 0.85
CA ALA A 81 -9.06 2.21 1.43
C ALA A 81 -9.05 2.32 2.97
N GLN A 82 -8.01 1.82 3.65
CA GLN A 82 -7.96 1.85 5.12
C GLN A 82 -7.20 3.08 5.66
N ALA A 83 -7.89 3.84 6.50
CA ALA A 83 -7.34 4.94 7.27
C ALA A 83 -6.59 4.44 8.52
N GLY A 84 -5.87 5.35 9.17
CA GLY A 84 -5.08 5.03 10.36
C GLY A 84 -3.67 4.54 10.05
N THR A 85 -2.99 4.19 11.13
CA THR A 85 -1.58 3.81 11.17
C THR A 85 -1.48 2.42 11.80
N PRO A 86 -1.12 1.37 11.04
CA PRO A 86 -0.96 0.04 11.60
C PRO A 86 0.16 -0.01 12.65
N VAL A 87 -0.10 -0.74 13.73
CA VAL A 87 0.87 -1.02 14.80
C VAL A 87 1.31 -2.48 14.65
N ILE A 88 2.60 -2.67 14.45
CA ILE A 88 3.24 -3.98 14.38
C ILE A 88 3.87 -4.31 15.72
N LYS A 89 3.50 -5.45 16.31
CA LYS A 89 4.17 -6.01 17.47
C LYS A 89 5.11 -7.13 17.01
N ALA A 90 6.37 -7.03 17.40
CA ALA A 90 7.37 -8.06 17.19
C ALA A 90 7.73 -8.70 18.53
N SER A 91 7.87 -10.02 18.53
CA SER A 91 8.45 -10.79 19.63
C SER A 91 9.30 -11.89 19.04
N ASP A 92 10.45 -12.16 19.63
CA ASP A 92 11.38 -13.16 19.16
C ASP A 92 11.79 -14.16 20.24
N ALA A 93 12.33 -15.27 19.78
CA ALA A 93 12.94 -16.30 20.59
C ALA A 93 14.08 -16.94 19.81
N TYR A 94 15.17 -17.28 20.50
CA TYR A 94 16.25 -18.08 19.94
C TYR A 94 16.39 -19.37 20.73
N ASP A 95 16.40 -20.51 20.03
CA ASP A 95 16.70 -21.81 20.60
C ASP A 95 18.16 -22.17 20.28
N GLU A 96 19.01 -22.20 21.31
CA GLU A 96 20.43 -22.52 21.17
C GLU A 96 20.69 -23.97 20.76
N ILE A 97 19.81 -24.91 21.15
CA ILE A 97 19.99 -26.34 20.89
C ILE A 97 19.70 -26.63 19.42
N SER A 98 18.59 -26.12 18.91
CA SER A 98 18.22 -26.27 17.49
C SER A 98 18.83 -25.19 16.59
N GLN A 99 19.56 -24.23 17.15
CA GLN A 99 20.13 -23.06 16.48
C GLN A 99 19.10 -22.30 15.63
N THR A 100 17.87 -22.17 16.14
CA THR A 100 16.74 -21.60 15.40
C THR A 100 16.32 -20.27 16.00
N TYR A 101 16.27 -19.22 15.16
CA TYR A 101 15.68 -17.93 15.50
C TYR A 101 14.23 -17.86 15.00
N GLN A 102 13.30 -17.58 15.90
CA GLN A 102 11.89 -17.40 15.61
C GLN A 102 11.49 -15.94 15.84
N LEU A 103 10.99 -15.29 14.79
CA LEU A 103 10.36 -13.97 14.88
C LEU A 103 8.85 -14.11 14.67
N THR A 104 8.07 -13.67 15.64
CA THR A 104 6.62 -13.60 15.56
C THR A 104 6.19 -12.15 15.39
N LEU A 105 5.43 -11.88 14.33
CA LEU A 105 4.88 -10.56 14.02
C LEU A 105 3.36 -10.60 14.09
N SER A 106 2.76 -9.62 14.77
CA SER A 106 1.31 -9.38 14.71
C SER A 106 1.03 -7.92 14.39
N GLN A 107 -0.10 -7.65 13.75
CA GLN A 107 -0.51 -6.30 13.39
C GLN A 107 -1.95 -6.02 13.81
N HIS A 108 -2.21 -4.77 14.17
CA HIS A 108 -3.56 -4.23 14.30
C HIS A 108 -3.59 -2.77 13.83
N CYS A 109 -4.76 -2.26 13.55
CA CYS A 109 -4.98 -0.84 13.29
C CYS A 109 -6.16 -0.39 14.15
N ASP A 110 -6.00 0.70 14.89
CA ASP A 110 -7.07 1.24 15.71
C ASP A 110 -8.21 1.78 14.85
N LYS A 111 -9.43 1.74 15.41
CA LYS A 111 -10.61 2.33 14.78
C LYS A 111 -10.40 3.81 14.51
N THR A 112 -10.86 4.29 13.36
CA THR A 112 -10.83 5.71 13.02
C THR A 112 -12.24 6.22 12.73
N PRO A 113 -12.53 7.53 12.82
CA PRO A 113 -13.85 8.05 12.49
C PRO A 113 -14.27 7.62 11.07
N GLY A 114 -15.40 6.90 10.97
CA GLY A 114 -15.90 6.36 9.70
C GLY A 114 -15.38 4.97 9.32
N GLN A 115 -14.46 4.38 10.10
CA GLN A 115 -13.94 3.02 9.90
C GLN A 115 -13.76 2.29 11.24
N ASP A 116 -14.72 1.42 11.57
CA ASP A 116 -14.80 0.72 12.87
C ASP A 116 -14.04 -0.63 12.95
N HIS A 117 -13.22 -0.95 11.95
CA HIS A 117 -12.62 -2.27 11.74
C HIS A 117 -11.15 -2.21 11.30
#